data_AF-A0A1B2EW44-F1
#
_entry.id   AF-A0A1B2EW44-F1
#
_cell.length_a   1.000
_cell.length_b   1.000
_cell.length_c   1.000
_cell.angle_alpha   90.00
_cell.angle_beta   90.00
_cell.angle_gamma   90.00
#
_symmetry.space_group_name_H-M   'P 1'
#
loop_
_entity.id
_entity.type
_entity.pdbx_description
1 polymer ?
#
loop_
_entity_poly.entity_id
_entity_poly.type
_entity_poly.pdbx_seq_one_letter_code
_entity_poly.pdbx_strand_id
1 'polypeptide(L)'
;MTTEDGDTSQVEPLLDQISGPIASVTADGAYDGEPVYRIIAERDPTAAVIIPPRSTAVPSNTAASAPTQRDRHLQMIHERGRLGWQKAVNYGRRSLGEVAMMRYKTVIGRSLHARTLPKQRTEVAIGCKVINIMTHLGMPVSERIA
;
A
#
# COMPACT_ATOMS: atom_id res chain seq x y z
N MET A 1 -1.50 16.95 21.88
CA MET A 1 -0.30 16.10 21.90
C MET A 1 -0.42 15.16 20.72
N THR A 2 0.06 15.59 19.55
CA THR A 2 0.17 14.73 18.37
C THR A 2 1.38 13.85 18.63
N THR A 3 1.17 12.58 18.95
CA THR A 3 2.24 11.59 18.81
C THR A 3 2.65 11.67 17.34
N GLU A 4 3.91 12.02 17.06
CA GLU A 4 4.49 11.94 15.72
C GLU A 4 4.68 10.46 15.39
N ASP A 5 3.56 9.76 15.25
CA ASP A 5 3.48 8.40 14.78
C ASP A 5 3.78 8.44 13.28
N GLY A 6 5.03 8.11 12.91
CA GLY A 6 5.42 8.02 11.51
C GLY A 6 4.55 7.01 10.76
N ASP A 7 4.36 7.20 9.45
CA ASP A 7 3.42 6.39 8.63
C ASP A 7 3.59 4.87 8.77
N THR A 8 4.80 4.39 9.11
CA THR A 8 5.07 2.97 9.36
C THR A 8 4.37 2.40 10.60
N SER A 9 4.06 3.23 11.60
CA SER A 9 3.33 2.79 12.80
C SER A 9 1.86 2.44 12.51
N GLN A 10 1.33 2.92 11.38
CA GLN A 10 -0.05 2.64 10.97
C GLN A 10 -0.20 1.29 10.26
N VAL A 11 0.91 0.62 9.90
CA VAL A 11 0.85 -0.65 9.16
C VAL A 11 0.10 -1.70 9.99
N GLU A 12 0.51 -1.95 11.22
CA GLU A 12 -0.11 -2.96 12.10
C GLU A 12 -1.62 -2.68 12.32
N PRO A 13 -2.05 -1.49 12.77
CA PRO A 13 -3.48 -1.17 12.91
C PRO A 13 -4.30 -1.31 11.62
N LEU A 14 -3.69 -1.13 10.44
CA LEU A 14 -4.36 -1.32 9.15
C LEU A 14 -4.51 -2.80 8.80
N LEU A 15 -3.48 -3.61 9.08
CA LEU A 15 -3.55 -5.06 8.85
C LEU A 15 -4.56 -5.74 9.76
N ASP A 16 -4.71 -5.29 11.00
CA ASP A 16 -5.67 -5.83 11.98
C ASP A 16 -7.13 -5.65 11.58
N GLN A 17 -7.42 -4.69 10.69
CA GLN A 17 -8.77 -4.48 10.17
C GLN A 17 -9.19 -5.55 9.15
N ILE A 18 -8.24 -6.34 8.64
CA ILE A 18 -8.48 -7.40 7.66
C ILE A 18 -8.66 -8.71 8.42
N SER A 19 -9.84 -9.31 8.36
CA SER A 19 -10.15 -10.58 9.04
C SER A 19 -9.62 -11.82 8.31
N GLY A 20 -9.30 -11.71 7.02
CA GLY A 20 -8.83 -12.81 6.18
C GLY A 20 -7.31 -12.91 6.04
N PRO A 21 -6.82 -13.93 5.30
CA PRO A 21 -5.41 -14.03 4.90
C PRO A 21 -5.03 -12.90 3.94
N ILE A 22 -3.78 -12.48 3.99
CA ILE A 22 -3.24 -11.39 3.19
C ILE A 22 -2.28 -11.99 2.17
N ALA A 23 -2.71 -12.03 0.90
CA ALA A 23 -1.86 -12.55 -0.17
C ALA A 23 -0.64 -11.65 -0.45
N SER A 24 -0.80 -10.34 -0.34
CA SER A 24 0.28 -9.39 -0.61
C SER A 24 0.03 -8.02 0.01
N VAL A 25 1.10 -7.34 0.39
CA VAL A 25 1.11 -5.93 0.81
C VAL A 25 1.95 -5.14 -0.19
N THR A 26 1.38 -4.09 -0.78
CA THR A 26 2.10 -3.22 -1.74
C THR A 26 2.19 -1.81 -1.17
N ALA A 27 3.39 -1.25 -1.08
CA ALA A 27 3.63 0.10 -0.55
C ALA A 27 4.76 0.80 -1.31
N ASP A 28 5.10 2.03 -0.93
CA ASP A 28 6.21 2.78 -1.54
C ASP A 28 7.49 2.56 -0.75
N GLY A 29 8.61 2.98 -1.32
CA GLY A 29 9.92 2.81 -0.71
C GLY A 29 10.09 3.50 0.64
N ALA A 30 9.19 4.41 1.06
CA ALA A 30 9.23 4.94 2.42
C ALA A 30 8.95 3.83 3.45
N TYR A 31 8.17 2.80 3.07
CA TYR A 31 7.89 1.63 3.90
C TYR A 31 8.94 0.50 3.76
N ASP A 32 10.01 0.69 2.98
CA ASP A 32 11.11 -0.29 2.86
C ASP A 32 12.01 -0.25 4.10
N GLY A 33 11.51 -0.82 5.20
CA GLY A 33 12.22 -0.93 6.47
C GLY A 33 11.88 -2.24 7.18
N GLU A 34 12.86 -2.79 7.89
CA GLU A 34 12.73 -4.06 8.62
C GLU A 34 11.50 -4.15 9.52
N PRO A 35 11.10 -3.09 10.27
CA PRO A 35 9.88 -3.15 11.09
C PRO A 35 8.61 -3.48 10.28
N VAL A 36 8.49 -2.95 9.06
CA VAL A 36 7.32 -3.19 8.20
C VAL A 36 7.30 -4.64 7.71
N TYR A 37 8.44 -5.17 7.25
CA TYR A 37 8.54 -6.57 6.83
C TYR A 37 8.21 -7.52 7.98
N ARG A 38 8.72 -7.23 9.19
CA ARG A 38 8.43 -8.02 10.40
C ARG A 38 6.95 -8.02 10.75
N ILE A 39 6.31 -6.84 10.82
CA ILE A 39 4.86 -6.72 11.11
C ILE A 39 4.04 -7.53 10.12
N ILE A 40 4.36 -7.44 8.82
CA ILE A 40 3.63 -8.20 7.79
C ILE A 40 3.84 -9.70 7.96
N ALA A 41 5.08 -10.15 8.21
CA ALA A 41 5.38 -11.57 8.40
C ALA A 41 4.76 -12.15 9.69
N GLU A 42 4.69 -11.37 10.76
CA GLU A 42 4.00 -11.76 12.01
C GLU A 42 2.49 -11.92 11.79
N ARG A 43 1.89 -11.06 10.96
CA ARG A 43 0.46 -11.11 10.63
C ARG A 43 0.09 -12.19 9.60
N ASP A 44 0.91 -12.37 8.58
CA ASP A 44 0.76 -13.40 7.55
C ASP A 44 2.13 -13.78 6.96
N PRO A 45 2.73 -14.91 7.40
CA PRO A 45 4.07 -15.32 6.97
C PRO A 45 4.19 -15.60 5.46
N THR A 46 3.06 -15.81 4.78
CA THR A 46 3.02 -16.13 3.35
C THR A 46 2.78 -14.91 2.47
N ALA A 47 2.49 -13.75 3.06
CA ALA A 47 2.22 -12.52 2.33
C ALA A 47 3.43 -12.05 1.52
N ALA A 48 3.22 -11.74 0.25
CA ALA A 48 4.23 -11.08 -0.58
C ALA A 48 4.35 -9.59 -0.19
N VAL A 49 5.55 -9.16 0.21
CA VAL A 49 5.84 -7.76 0.56
C VAL A 49 6.40 -7.03 -0.66
N ILE A 50 5.52 -6.38 -1.42
CA ILE A 50 5.81 -5.71 -2.69
C ILE A 50 6.13 -4.23 -2.43
N ILE A 51 7.31 -4.00 -1.87
CA ILE A 51 7.81 -2.66 -1.55
C ILE A 51 9.11 -2.45 -2.34
N PRO A 52 9.24 -1.34 -3.07
CA PRO A 52 10.44 -1.09 -3.85
C PRO A 52 11.60 -0.74 -2.92
N PRO A 53 12.72 -1.47 -2.95
CA PRO A 53 13.86 -1.17 -2.10
C PRO A 53 14.36 0.26 -2.28
N ARG A 54 14.79 0.91 -1.19
CA ARG A 54 15.43 2.23 -1.27
C ARG A 54 16.71 2.17 -2.09
N SER A 55 17.14 3.29 -2.65
CA SER A 55 18.42 3.37 -3.38
C SER A 55 19.63 3.02 -2.50
N THR A 56 19.51 3.19 -1.18
CA THR A 56 20.53 2.87 -0.18
C THR A 56 20.39 1.47 0.41
N ALA A 57 19.45 0.66 -0.06
CA ALA A 57 19.22 -0.67 0.48
C ALA A 57 20.39 -1.62 0.12
N VAL A 58 20.88 -2.33 1.13
CA VAL A 58 21.94 -3.34 1.00
C VAL A 58 21.39 -4.73 1.31
N PRO A 59 21.95 -5.79 0.72
CA PRO A 59 21.59 -7.16 1.06
C PRO A 59 21.79 -7.44 2.56
N SER A 60 20.96 -8.32 3.11
CA SER A 60 21.11 -8.81 4.48
C SER A 60 22.36 -9.69 4.63
N ASN A 61 22.81 -9.88 5.87
CA ASN A 61 23.93 -10.77 6.18
C ASN A 61 23.68 -12.23 5.76
N THR A 62 22.41 -12.63 5.61
CA THR A 62 22.02 -13.99 5.22
C THR A 62 21.65 -14.10 3.75
N ALA A 63 21.82 -13.04 2.94
CA ALA A 63 21.36 -13.01 1.55
C ALA A 63 21.90 -14.18 0.70
N ALA A 64 23.12 -14.66 0.99
CA ALA A 64 23.74 -15.77 0.25
C ALA A 64 23.19 -17.16 0.62
N SER A 65 22.75 -17.37 1.86
CA SER A 65 22.34 -18.69 2.38
C SER A 65 20.83 -18.82 2.60
N ALA A 66 20.18 -17.74 3.03
CA ALA A 66 18.76 -17.67 3.31
C ALA A 66 18.25 -16.26 2.98
N PRO A 67 18.05 -15.94 1.68
CA PRO A 67 17.62 -14.61 1.27
C PRO A 67 16.23 -14.27 1.80
N THR A 68 16.07 -13.04 2.29
CA THR A 68 14.78 -12.45 2.65
C THR A 68 13.97 -12.06 1.40
N GLN A 69 12.70 -11.68 1.54
CA GLN A 69 11.93 -11.13 0.40
C GLN A 69 12.62 -9.86 -0.16
N ARG A 70 13.15 -9.01 0.73
CA ARG A 70 13.87 -7.80 0.37
C ARG A 70 15.15 -8.10 -0.41
N ASP A 71 15.92 -9.12 0.00
CA ASP A 71 17.12 -9.56 -0.72
C ASP A 71 16.79 -10.04 -2.13
N ARG A 72 15.71 -10.81 -2.29
CA ARG A 72 15.23 -11.25 -3.61
C ARG A 72 14.84 -10.06 -4.49
N HIS A 73 14.24 -9.01 -3.93
CA HIS A 73 13.96 -7.78 -4.67
C HIS A 73 15.22 -7.05 -5.11
N LEU A 74 16.23 -6.93 -4.23
CA LEU A 74 17.52 -6.32 -4.56
C LEU A 74 18.22 -7.09 -5.68
N GLN A 75 18.28 -8.42 -5.58
CA GLN A 75 18.84 -9.28 -6.61
C GLN A 75 18.11 -9.12 -7.94
N MET A 76 16.77 -9.14 -7.94
CA MET A 76 15.98 -8.98 -9.16
C MET A 76 16.17 -7.61 -9.81
N ILE A 77 16.31 -6.55 -9.01
CA ILE A 77 16.61 -5.20 -9.52
C ILE A 77 18.02 -5.16 -10.12
N HIS A 78 19.00 -5.83 -9.51
CA HIS A 78 20.35 -5.94 -10.07
C HIS A 78 20.34 -6.67 -11.42
N GLU A 79 19.61 -7.77 -11.53
CA GLU A 79 19.58 -8.61 -12.74
C GLU A 79 18.73 -8.02 -13.87
N ARG A 80 17.60 -7.36 -13.55
CA ARG A 80 16.56 -6.98 -14.55
C ARG A 80 16.28 -5.49 -14.58
N GLY A 81 16.96 -4.70 -13.76
CA GLY A 81 16.67 -3.29 -13.54
C GLY A 81 15.35 -3.07 -12.77
N ARG A 82 15.13 -1.80 -12.37
CA ARG A 82 13.96 -1.39 -11.59
C ARG A 82 12.63 -1.64 -12.31
N LEU A 83 12.56 -1.35 -13.61
CA LEU A 83 11.35 -1.57 -14.43
C LEU A 83 11.06 -3.07 -14.60
N GLY A 84 12.09 -3.89 -14.77
CA GLY A 84 11.96 -5.35 -14.84
C GLY A 84 11.40 -5.93 -13.55
N TRP A 85 11.91 -5.47 -12.40
CA TRP A 85 11.35 -5.81 -11.09
C TRP A 85 9.88 -5.38 -10.97
N GLN A 86 9.54 -4.12 -11.30
CA GLN A 86 8.16 -3.61 -11.21
C GLN A 86 7.18 -4.47 -12.03
N LYS A 87 7.57 -4.88 -13.23
CA LYS A 87 6.76 -5.77 -14.08
C LYS A 87 6.63 -7.17 -13.46
N ALA A 88 7.71 -7.73 -12.94
CA ALA A 88 7.73 -9.07 -12.36
C ALA A 88 6.88 -9.20 -11.10
N VAL A 89 6.87 -8.18 -10.23
CA VAL A 89 6.08 -8.18 -8.98
C VAL A 89 4.71 -7.52 -9.14
N ASN A 90 4.33 -7.15 -10.37
CA ASN A 90 3.09 -6.44 -10.67
C ASN A 90 2.89 -5.16 -9.83
N TYR A 91 3.97 -4.39 -9.63
CA TYR A 91 3.98 -3.16 -8.83
C TYR A 91 2.98 -2.11 -9.34
N GLY A 92 2.62 -2.17 -10.62
CA GLY A 92 1.62 -1.30 -11.24
C GLY A 92 0.24 -1.34 -10.55
N ARG A 93 -0.10 -2.42 -9.83
CA ARG A 93 -1.34 -2.50 -9.04
C ARG A 93 -1.46 -1.41 -7.98
N ARG A 94 -0.34 -0.84 -7.51
CA ARG A 94 -0.33 0.30 -6.58
C ARG A 94 -1.20 1.47 -7.09
N SER A 95 -1.18 1.72 -8.40
CA SER A 95 -1.93 2.81 -9.03
C SER A 95 -3.44 2.72 -8.76
N LEU A 96 -3.99 1.53 -8.51
CA LEU A 96 -5.41 1.37 -8.18
C LEU A 96 -5.77 2.03 -6.85
N GLY A 97 -4.90 1.94 -5.84
CA GLY A 97 -5.09 2.61 -4.56
C GLY A 97 -5.00 4.13 -4.69
N GLU A 98 -4.05 4.62 -5.50
CA GLU A 98 -3.90 6.05 -5.80
C GLU A 98 -5.13 6.59 -6.54
N VAL A 99 -5.64 5.85 -7.52
CA VAL A 99 -6.88 6.18 -8.24
C VAL A 99 -8.08 6.17 -7.29
N ALA A 100 -8.19 5.21 -6.38
CA ALA A 100 -9.26 5.18 -5.38
C ALA A 100 -9.23 6.44 -4.49
N MET A 101 -8.06 6.87 -4.03
CA MET A 101 -7.93 8.10 -3.23
C MET A 101 -8.14 9.38 -4.04
N MET A 102 -7.73 9.40 -5.31
CA MET A 102 -8.06 10.49 -6.22
C MET A 102 -9.58 10.61 -6.39
N ARG A 103 -10.29 9.49 -6.64
CA ARG A 103 -11.76 9.48 -6.73
C ARG A 103 -12.41 9.95 -5.44
N TYR A 104 -11.91 9.52 -4.29
CA TYR A 104 -12.38 10.01 -3.00
C TYR A 104 -12.27 11.54 -2.89
N LYS A 105 -11.10 12.09 -3.19
CA LYS A 105 -10.85 13.54 -3.10
C LYS A 105 -11.69 14.35 -4.08
N THR A 106 -11.98 13.79 -5.25
CA THR A 106 -12.78 14.44 -6.30
C THR A 106 -14.28 14.38 -6.02
N VAL A 107 -14.78 13.24 -5.53
CA VAL A 107 -16.23 12.99 -5.37
C VAL A 107 -16.73 13.37 -3.98
N ILE A 108 -16.00 12.99 -2.93
CA ILE A 108 -16.40 13.23 -1.53
C ILE A 108 -15.85 14.57 -1.05
N GLY A 109 -14.57 14.84 -1.31
CA GLY A 109 -13.92 16.09 -0.96
C GLY A 109 -12.49 15.90 -0.46
N ARG A 110 -11.74 17.01 -0.46
CA ARG A 110 -10.31 17.04 -0.06
C ARG A 110 -10.08 17.19 1.44
N SER A 111 -11.13 17.50 2.19
CA SER A 111 -11.08 17.81 3.63
C SER A 111 -12.10 16.97 4.39
N LEU A 112 -11.80 16.67 5.65
CA LEU A 112 -12.74 15.99 6.56
C LEU A 112 -13.46 17.04 7.42
N HIS A 113 -14.77 16.84 7.61
CA HIS A 113 -15.59 17.71 8.46
C HIS A 113 -15.44 17.36 9.95
N ALA A 114 -15.27 16.07 10.26
CA ALA A 114 -15.07 15.61 11.62
C ALA A 114 -13.76 16.13 12.22
N ARG A 115 -13.82 16.51 13.49
CA ARG A 115 -12.68 17.09 14.23
C ARG A 115 -11.93 16.09 15.12
N THR A 116 -12.49 14.91 15.35
CA THR A 116 -11.86 13.86 16.17
C THR A 116 -11.54 12.64 15.32
N LEU A 117 -10.41 11.98 15.58
CA LEU A 117 -9.95 10.83 14.80
C LEU A 117 -11.00 9.69 14.69
N PRO A 118 -11.72 9.30 15.77
CA PRO A 118 -12.77 8.28 15.65
C PRO A 118 -13.88 8.70 14.67
N LYS A 119 -14.31 9.96 14.72
CA LYS A 119 -15.34 10.49 13.81
C LYS A 119 -14.82 10.61 12.37
N GLN A 120 -13.55 10.99 12.20
CA GLN A 120 -12.88 11.04 10.89
C GLN A 120 -12.79 9.65 10.25
N ARG A 121 -12.44 8.62 11.03
CA ARG A 121 -12.43 7.23 10.55
C ARG A 121 -13.82 6.80 10.05
N THR A 122 -14.87 7.11 10.80
CA THR A 122 -16.26 6.84 10.38
C THR A 122 -16.65 7.62 9.13
N GLU A 123 -16.30 8.91 9.05
CA GLU A 123 -16.56 9.75 7.87
C GLU A 123 -15.89 9.16 6.61
N VAL A 124 -14.61 8.80 6.71
CA VAL A 124 -13.86 8.17 5.61
C VAL A 124 -14.45 6.81 5.22
N ALA A 125 -14.82 5.97 6.20
CA ALA A 125 -15.44 4.67 5.94
C ALA A 125 -16.77 4.81 5.16
N ILE A 126 -17.59 5.79 5.54
CA ILE A 126 -18.84 6.11 4.83
C ILE A 126 -18.53 6.59 3.40
N GLY A 127 -17.59 7.51 3.23
CA GLY A 127 -17.18 8.01 1.91
C GLY A 127 -16.68 6.89 0.99
N CYS A 128 -15.84 5.99 1.50
CA CYS A 128 -15.38 4.81 0.78
C CYS A 128 -16.55 3.89 0.38
N LYS A 129 -17.53 3.68 1.28
CA LYS A 129 -18.72 2.87 0.98
C LYS A 129 -19.56 3.49 -0.15
N VAL A 130 -19.74 4.81 -0.16
CA VAL A 130 -20.44 5.53 -1.24
C VAL A 130 -19.74 5.30 -2.58
N ILE A 131 -18.42 5.46 -2.64
CA ILE A 131 -17.63 5.24 -3.87
C ILE A 131 -17.73 3.79 -4.36
N ASN A 132 -17.72 2.81 -3.44
CA ASN A 132 -17.86 1.40 -3.80
C ASN A 132 -19.24 1.11 -4.40
N ILE A 133 -20.31 1.68 -3.82
CA ILE A 133 -21.67 1.58 -4.37
C ILE A 133 -21.72 2.20 -5.78
N MET A 134 -21.19 3.41 -5.96
CA MET A 134 -21.13 4.05 -7.29
C MET A 134 -20.38 3.19 -8.30
N THR A 135 -19.26 2.59 -7.90
CA THR A 135 -18.47 1.70 -8.78
C THR A 135 -19.27 0.47 -9.20
N HIS A 136 -20.08 -0.09 -8.30
CA HIS A 136 -20.95 -1.24 -8.61
C HIS A 136 -22.11 -0.88 -9.54
N LEU A 137 -22.63 0.36 -9.44
CA LEU A 137 -23.72 0.85 -10.30
C LEU A 137 -23.25 1.20 -11.73
N GLY A 138 -21.95 1.25 -11.97
CA GLY A 138 -21.35 1.59 -13.26
C GLY A 138 -20.67 2.96 -13.27
N MET A 139 -19.75 3.15 -14.21
CA MET A 139 -19.03 4.41 -14.39
C MET A 139 -19.69 5.25 -15.49
N PRO A 140 -19.78 6.59 -15.32
CA PRO A 140 -20.24 7.47 -16.39
C PRO A 140 -19.36 7.33 -17.64
N VAL A 141 -19.99 7.24 -18.81
CA VAL A 141 -19.29 7.28 -20.10
C VAL A 141 -19.04 8.76 -20.43
N SER A 142 -17.78 9.19 -20.35
CA SER A 142 -17.38 10.54 -20.75
C SER A 142 -17.01 10.55 -22.24
N GLU A 143 -17.75 11.31 -23.04
CA GLU A 143 -17.43 11.54 -24.45
C GLU A 143 -16.81 12.92 -24.65
N ARG A 144 -15.81 13.00 -25.54
CA ARG A 144 -15.18 14.26 -25.92
C ARG A 144 -16.00 14.88 -27.04
N ILE A 145 -16.63 16.02 -26.78
CA ILE A 145 -17.35 16.77 -27.82
C ILE A 145 -16.33 17.52 -28.70
N ALA A 146 -16.53 17.43 -30.02
CA ALA A 146 -15.73 18.08 -31.06
C ALA A 146 -16.05 19.57 -31.21
#